data_AF-A0A6P2BLX9-F1
#
_entry.id   AF-A0A6P2BLX9-F1
#
_cell.length_a   1.000
_cell.length_b   1.000
_cell.length_c   1.000
_cell.angle_alpha   90.00
_cell.angle_beta   90.00
_cell.angle_gamma   90.00
#
_symmetry.space_group_name_H-M   'P 1'
#
loop_
_entity.id
_entity.type
_entity.pdbx_description
1 polymer ?
#
loop_
_entity_poly.entity_id
_entity_poly.type
_entity_poly.pdbx_seq_one_letter_code
_entity_poly.pdbx_strand_id
1 'polypeptide(L)'
;MLDSQGDQELIFDRFAGPRQFLTALHLRASVDDSAWATAPRGALYVTDGTNDTVDTVTGTFAPGAMYASVTPCDSSSAPATCPGPGFPANYLATVSMKTGGLTRVPTTGPVLRTKGMIFVR
;
A
#
# COMPACT_ATOMS: atom_id res chain seq x y z
N MET A 1 2.67 -8.10 -11.78
CA MET A 1 1.58 -7.17 -11.38
C MET A 1 1.49 -6.09 -12.46
N LEU A 2 0.37 -5.39 -12.60
CA LEU A 2 0.23 -4.31 -13.57
C LEU A 2 0.87 -3.01 -13.04
N ASP A 3 1.40 -2.21 -13.95
CA ASP A 3 1.87 -0.84 -13.68
C ASP A 3 0.83 0.17 -14.20
N SER A 4 1.01 1.45 -13.90
CA SER A 4 0.08 2.53 -14.29
C SER A 4 -1.29 2.46 -13.59
N GLN A 5 -1.35 1.91 -12.37
CA GLN A 5 -2.57 1.91 -11.55
C GLN A 5 -2.80 3.30 -10.93
N GLY A 6 -4.00 3.84 -11.17
CA GLY A 6 -4.43 5.16 -10.70
C GLY A 6 -5.23 5.11 -9.41
N ASP A 7 -5.17 4.01 -8.65
CA ASP A 7 -6.11 3.75 -7.57
C ASP A 7 -5.84 4.67 -6.38
N GLN A 8 -6.73 5.65 -6.20
CA GLN A 8 -6.66 6.64 -5.13
C GLN A 8 -7.82 6.49 -4.15
N GLU A 9 -8.47 5.34 -4.11
CA GLU A 9 -9.60 5.09 -3.23
C GLU A 9 -9.51 3.70 -2.62
N LEU A 10 -9.81 3.62 -1.33
CA LEU A 10 -10.10 2.36 -0.66
C LEU A 10 -11.60 2.28 -0.42
N ILE A 11 -12.22 1.21 -0.89
CA ILE A 11 -13.65 0.99 -0.75
C ILE A 11 -13.88 0.05 0.43
N PHE A 12 -14.61 0.54 1.44
CA PHE A 12 -15.01 -0.22 2.61
C PHE A 12 -16.49 -0.52 2.56
N ASP A 13 -16.84 -1.76 2.86
CA ASP A 13 -18.22 -2.14 3.09
C ASP A 13 -18.58 -2.09 4.59
N ARG A 14 -19.88 -2.05 4.84
CA ARG A 14 -20.44 -2.41 6.15
C ARG A 14 -21.55 -3.41 5.92
N PHE A 15 -21.21 -4.71 5.93
CA PHE A 15 -22.18 -5.80 5.72
C PHE A 15 -23.08 -6.14 6.93
N ALA A 16 -23.12 -5.29 7.98
CA ALA A 16 -23.95 -5.53 9.15
C ALA A 16 -25.40 -5.04 8.93
N GLY A 17 -26.31 -5.96 8.60
CA GLY A 17 -27.76 -5.73 8.56
C GLY A 17 -28.34 -5.41 7.16
N PRO A 18 -29.64 -5.07 7.06
CA PRO A 18 -30.36 -4.93 5.79
C PRO A 18 -29.99 -3.67 4.98
N ARG A 19 -29.13 -2.80 5.51
CA ARG A 19 -28.65 -1.58 4.83
C ARG A 19 -27.16 -1.70 4.57
N GLN A 20 -26.84 -2.22 3.40
CA GLN A 20 -25.47 -2.25 2.88
C GLN A 20 -25.17 -0.90 2.22
N PHE A 21 -24.03 -0.32 2.57
CA PHE A 21 -23.50 0.85 1.88
C PHE A 21 -21.98 0.72 1.79
N LEU A 22 -21.43 1.24 0.70
CA LEU A 22 -20.00 1.36 0.48
C LEU A 22 -19.55 2.76 0.90
N THR A 23 -18.38 2.84 1.50
CA THR A 23 -17.72 4.11 1.81
C THR A 23 -16.38 4.14 1.09
N ALA A 24 -16.13 5.20 0.33
CA ALA A 24 -14.83 5.44 -0.28
C ALA A 24 -13.97 6.31 0.65
N LEU A 25 -12.75 5.87 0.90
CA LEU A 25 -11.70 6.68 1.51
C LEU A 25 -10.77 7.17 0.40
N HIS A 26 -10.84 8.46 0.07
CA HIS A 26 -9.92 9.07 -0.89
C HIS A 26 -8.51 9.17 -0.32
N LEU A 27 -7.54 8.67 -1.07
CA LEU A 27 -6.12 8.68 -0.76
C LEU A 27 -5.43 9.87 -1.43
N ARG A 28 -4.30 10.30 -0.85
CA ARG A 28 -3.52 11.44 -1.36
C ARG A 28 -2.59 11.09 -2.52
N ALA A 29 -2.42 9.80 -2.80
CA ALA A 29 -1.59 9.29 -3.89
C ALA A 29 -2.14 7.92 -4.31
N SER A 30 -1.72 7.46 -5.50
CA SER A 30 -2.05 6.12 -5.99
C SER A 30 -1.44 5.05 -5.10
N VAL A 31 -2.15 3.92 -4.97
CA VAL A 31 -1.68 2.72 -4.31
C VAL A 31 -1.94 1.50 -5.19
N ASP A 32 -1.08 0.49 -5.11
CA ASP A 32 -1.30 -0.77 -5.85
C ASP A 32 -2.09 -1.80 -5.02
N ASP A 33 -1.84 -1.85 -3.71
CA ASP A 33 -2.49 -2.79 -2.81
C ASP A 33 -2.40 -2.30 -1.35
N SER A 34 -3.18 -2.93 -0.46
CA SER A 34 -3.17 -2.64 0.96
C SER A 34 -3.47 -3.88 1.81
N ALA A 35 -2.89 -3.94 3.00
CA ALA A 35 -3.11 -5.03 3.95
C ALA A 35 -3.23 -4.51 5.39
N TRP A 36 -4.13 -5.12 6.17
CA TRP A 36 -4.24 -4.87 7.60
C TRP A 36 -3.22 -5.71 8.38
N ALA A 37 -2.46 -5.07 9.25
CA ALA A 37 -1.75 -5.79 10.29
C ALA A 37 -2.76 -6.30 11.34
N THR A 38 -2.84 -7.60 11.52
CA THR A 38 -3.79 -8.24 12.46
C THR A 38 -3.15 -8.58 13.81
N ALA A 39 -1.83 -8.48 13.91
CA ALA A 39 -1.06 -8.84 15.10
C ALA A 39 0.22 -7.99 15.21
N PRO A 40 0.78 -7.83 16.43
CA PRO A 40 2.01 -7.05 16.60
C PRO A 40 3.27 -7.75 16.11
N ARG A 41 3.19 -9.08 15.92
CA ARG A 41 4.22 -9.93 15.33
C ARG A 41 3.61 -10.66 14.14
N GLY A 42 4.43 -10.85 13.13
CA GLY A 42 4.05 -11.42 11.85
C GLY A 42 4.99 -10.89 10.78
N ALA A 43 4.57 -11.04 9.54
CA ALA A 43 5.28 -10.55 8.38
C ALA A 43 4.30 -9.93 7.39
N LEU A 44 4.74 -8.84 6.76
CA LEU A 44 4.08 -8.26 5.61
C LEU A 44 4.84 -8.72 4.37
N TYR A 45 4.23 -9.61 3.60
CA TYR A 45 4.78 -10.05 2.32
C TYR A 45 4.34 -9.09 1.25
N VAL A 46 5.30 -8.65 0.42
CA VAL A 46 5.04 -7.78 -0.70
C VAL A 46 5.65 -8.37 -1.97
N THR A 47 4.97 -8.23 -3.11
CA THR A 47 5.56 -8.64 -4.39
C THR A 47 6.50 -7.56 -4.89
N ASP A 48 7.65 -7.95 -5.44
CA ASP A 48 8.52 -7.09 -6.26
C ASP A 48 8.44 -7.57 -7.71
N GLY A 49 7.63 -6.86 -8.50
CA GLY A 49 7.46 -7.19 -9.92
C GLY A 49 8.68 -6.91 -10.80
N THR A 50 9.64 -6.11 -10.33
CA THR A 50 10.88 -5.82 -11.08
C THR A 50 11.86 -6.98 -10.98
N ASN A 51 11.98 -7.57 -9.79
CA ASN A 51 12.95 -8.64 -9.52
C ASN A 51 12.33 -10.04 -9.55
N ASP A 52 11.03 -10.16 -9.77
CA ASP A 52 10.27 -11.42 -9.72
C ASP A 52 10.41 -12.13 -8.36
N THR A 53 10.31 -11.36 -7.27
CA THR A 53 10.43 -11.86 -5.89
C THR A 53 9.20 -11.54 -5.04
N VAL A 54 9.11 -12.23 -3.91
CA VAL A 54 8.28 -11.83 -2.78
C VAL A 54 9.21 -11.40 -1.66
N ASP A 55 9.17 -10.13 -1.31
CA ASP A 55 9.96 -9.56 -0.23
C ASP A 55 9.18 -9.64 1.08
N THR A 56 9.90 -9.88 2.17
CA THR A 56 9.30 -9.96 3.51
C THR A 56 9.70 -8.73 4.32
N VAL A 57 8.72 -7.96 4.77
CA VAL A 57 8.91 -6.90 5.74
C VAL A 57 8.56 -7.43 7.12
N THR A 58 9.53 -7.38 8.02
CA THR A 58 9.39 -7.82 9.43
C THR A 58 9.62 -6.67 10.39
N GLY A 59 9.03 -6.75 11.57
CA GLY A 59 9.19 -5.77 12.63
C GLY A 59 8.02 -5.83 13.60
N THR A 60 7.85 -4.77 14.38
CA THR A 60 6.66 -4.59 15.19
C THR A 60 5.59 -3.89 14.37
N PHE A 61 4.41 -4.48 14.31
CA PHE A 61 3.25 -3.90 13.63
C PHE A 61 2.23 -3.39 14.65
N ALA A 62 1.44 -2.40 14.29
CA ALA A 62 0.29 -1.97 15.08
C ALA A 62 -0.96 -2.75 14.62
N PRO A 63 -1.58 -3.61 15.45
CA PRO A 63 -2.81 -4.29 15.08
C PRO A 63 -3.91 -3.29 14.71
N GLY A 64 -4.58 -3.53 13.59
CA GLY A 64 -5.57 -2.61 13.05
C GLY A 64 -4.96 -1.37 12.37
N ALA A 65 -3.67 -1.36 12.05
CA ALA A 65 -3.10 -0.42 11.10
C ALA A 65 -3.16 -1.01 9.69
N MET A 66 -3.60 -0.21 8.72
CA MET A 66 -3.52 -0.56 7.31
C MET A 66 -2.19 -0.06 6.74
N TYR A 67 -1.51 -0.94 6.03
CA TYR A 67 -0.33 -0.65 5.25
C TYR A 67 -0.70 -0.65 3.77
N ALA A 68 -0.10 0.24 2.99
CA ALA A 68 -0.36 0.34 1.56
C ALA A 68 0.95 0.48 0.78
N SER A 69 0.92 -0.06 -0.43
CA SER A 69 1.97 0.09 -1.42
C SER A 69 1.71 1.36 -2.21
N VAL A 70 2.35 2.47 -1.82
CA VAL A 70 2.15 3.76 -2.49
C VAL A 70 2.99 3.81 -3.75
N THR A 71 2.37 4.16 -4.88
CA THR A 71 2.96 3.99 -6.20
C THR A 71 3.01 5.27 -7.03
N PRO A 72 3.84 6.26 -6.64
CA PRO A 72 4.03 7.46 -7.45
C PRO A 72 4.57 7.11 -8.84
N CYS A 73 5.48 6.14 -8.94
CA CYS A 73 6.05 5.71 -10.23
C CYS A 73 5.12 4.89 -11.10
N ASP A 74 4.06 4.32 -10.51
CA ASP A 74 3.05 3.59 -11.26
C ASP A 74 1.73 4.37 -11.31
N SER A 75 1.71 5.66 -10.96
CA SER A 75 0.53 6.48 -11.18
C SER A 75 0.29 6.66 -12.69
N SER A 76 -0.96 6.86 -13.09
CA SER A 76 -1.32 7.16 -14.49
C SER A 76 -0.65 8.41 -15.07
N SER A 77 -0.14 9.29 -14.21
CA SER A 77 0.58 10.52 -14.58
C SER A 77 2.10 10.38 -14.56
N ALA A 78 2.62 9.21 -14.20
CA ALA A 78 4.05 8.98 -14.10
C ALA A 78 4.74 8.99 -15.48
N PRO A 79 5.97 9.53 -15.58
CA PRO A 79 6.75 9.47 -16.81
C PRO A 79 7.23 8.04 -17.10
N ALA A 80 7.56 7.78 -18.37
CA ALA A 80 8.09 6.48 -18.80
C ALA A 80 9.39 6.07 -18.07
N THR A 81 10.17 7.05 -17.61
CA THR A 81 11.36 6.83 -16.78
C THR A 81 11.08 7.31 -15.37
N CYS A 82 10.95 6.38 -14.42
CA CYS A 82 10.72 6.66 -13.01
C CYS A 82 11.63 5.78 -12.14
N PRO A 83 12.15 6.26 -10.99
CA PRO A 83 11.94 7.56 -10.33
C PRO A 83 12.48 8.78 -11.09
N GLY A 84 11.84 9.94 -10.91
CA GLY A 84 12.21 11.20 -11.54
C GLY A 84 11.65 12.43 -10.82
N PRO A 85 11.89 13.66 -11.31
CA PRO A 85 11.36 14.89 -10.71
C PRO A 85 9.84 14.83 -10.52
N GLY A 86 9.37 14.97 -9.28
CA GLY A 86 7.94 14.90 -8.93
C GLY A 86 7.38 13.48 -8.75
N PHE A 87 8.10 12.44 -9.15
CA PHE A 87 7.68 11.04 -9.07
C PHE A 87 8.74 10.22 -8.32
N PRO A 88 8.70 10.21 -6.96
CA PRO A 88 9.62 9.42 -6.18
C PRO A 88 9.34 7.92 -6.34
N ALA A 89 10.31 7.08 -5.96
CA ALA A 89 10.13 5.64 -5.93
C ALA A 89 8.92 5.22 -5.07
N ASN A 90 8.27 4.13 -5.48
CA ASN A 90 7.24 3.45 -4.71
C ASN A 90 7.72 3.12 -3.30
N TYR A 91 6.77 3.09 -2.37
CA TYR A 91 7.11 2.95 -0.97
C TYR A 91 5.99 2.39 -0.13
N LEU A 92 6.37 1.73 0.96
CA LEU A 92 5.44 1.29 1.98
C LEU A 92 4.98 2.47 2.83
N ALA A 93 3.68 2.58 3.07
CA ALA A 93 3.11 3.59 3.95
C ALA A 93 2.06 2.99 4.90
N THR A 94 1.79 3.67 6.02
CA THR A 94 0.54 3.48 6.77
C THR A 94 -0.54 4.43 6.26
N VAL A 95 -1.80 3.97 6.31
CA VAL A 95 -2.97 4.72 5.87
C VAL A 95 -3.73 5.30 7.07
N SER A 96 -4.04 6.59 7.02
CA SER A 96 -4.98 7.21 7.95
C SER A 96 -6.41 6.93 7.51
N MET A 97 -7.10 6.06 8.23
CA MET A 97 -8.48 5.66 7.95
C MET A 97 -9.52 6.79 8.05
N LYS A 98 -9.14 7.93 8.63
CA LYS A 98 -10.00 9.11 8.76
C LYS A 98 -9.83 10.09 7.61
N THR A 99 -8.63 10.18 7.02
CA THR A 99 -8.27 11.27 6.09
C THR A 99 -7.65 10.79 4.79
N GLY A 100 -7.39 9.49 4.64
CA GLY A 100 -6.65 8.90 3.52
C GLY A 100 -5.21 9.41 3.39
N GLY A 101 -4.68 10.03 4.44
CA GLY A 101 -3.27 10.43 4.50
C GLY A 101 -2.35 9.22 4.50
N LEU A 102 -1.23 9.32 3.79
CA LEU A 102 -0.23 8.28 3.65
C LEU A 102 1.05 8.71 4.39
N THR A 103 1.51 7.89 5.34
CA THR A 103 2.75 8.15 6.08
C THR A 103 3.77 7.08 5.72
N ARG A 104 4.88 7.47 5.07
CA ARG A 104 5.95 6.53 4.69
C ARG A 104 6.46 5.76 5.90
N VAL A 105 6.56 4.44 5.76
CA VAL A 105 7.16 3.54 6.75
C VAL A 105 8.66 3.49 6.51
N PRO A 106 9.50 3.86 7.49
CA PRO A 106 10.94 3.66 7.39
C PRO A 106 11.25 2.16 7.36
N THR A 107 12.02 1.73 6.36
CA THR A 107 12.53 0.36 6.25
C THR A 107 14.05 0.38 6.29
N THR A 108 14.64 -0.73 6.73
CA THR A 108 16.09 -0.98 6.69
C THR A 108 16.36 -2.23 5.85
N GLY A 109 17.57 -2.33 5.28
CA GLY A 109 17.94 -3.43 4.40
C GLY A 109 17.85 -3.04 2.91
N PRO A 110 17.65 -4.02 2.01
CA PRO A 110 17.51 -3.78 0.58
C PRO A 110 16.37 -2.82 0.24
N VAL A 111 16.44 -2.19 -0.94
CA VAL A 111 15.39 -1.29 -1.42
C VAL A 111 14.11 -2.10 -1.64
N LEU A 112 13.06 -1.76 -0.90
CA LEU A 112 11.75 -2.39 -1.02
C LEU A 112 11.00 -1.82 -2.24
N ARG A 113 10.66 -2.68 -3.21
CA ARG A 113 9.81 -2.33 -4.37
C ARG A 113 8.44 -2.94 -4.18
N THR A 114 7.65 -2.30 -3.34
CA THR A 114 6.34 -2.82 -2.96
C THR A 114 5.31 -2.68 -4.08
N LYS A 115 4.43 -3.67 -4.17
CA LYS A 115 3.32 -3.78 -5.12
C LYS A 115 2.13 -4.49 -4.44
N GLY A 116 1.88 -5.77 -4.72
CA GLY A 116 0.86 -6.57 -4.03
C GLY A 116 1.25 -6.85 -2.58
N MET A 117 0.27 -7.05 -1.69
CA MET A 117 0.50 -7.11 -0.24
C MET A 117 -0.38 -8.13 0.48
N ILE A 118 0.22 -8.85 1.42
CA ILE A 118 -0.52 -9.63 2.42
C ILE A 118 0.19 -9.65 3.76
N PHE A 119 -0.57 -9.50 4.85
CA PHE A 119 -0.05 -9.67 6.20
C PHE A 119 -0.35 -11.09 6.71
N VAL A 120 0.65 -11.73 7.30
CA VAL A 120 0.53 -13.08 7.90
C VAL A 120 1.07 -13.02 9.32
N ARG A 121 0.32 -13.58 10.27
CA ARG A 121 0.70 -13.68 11.68
C ARG A 121 1.52 -14.94 11.95
#